data_AF-B9T4F9-F1
#
_entry.id   AF-B9T4F9-F1
#
_cell.length_a   1.000
_cell.length_b   1.000
_cell.length_c   1.000
_cell.angle_alpha   90.00
_cell.angle_beta   90.00
_cell.angle_gamma   90.00
#
_symmetry.space_group_name_H-M   'P 1'
#
loop_
_entity.id
_entity.type
_entity.pdbx_description
1 polymer ?
#
loop_
_entity_poly.entity_id
_entity_poly.type
_entity_poly.pdbx_seq_one_letter_code
_entity_poly.pdbx_strand_id
1 'polypeptide(L)' 'MCNFKKSRKEILPYVSPRPPVGIHRYILVLFRQKMPLGLVEQPQSRANFKTRMFAAHMDLGLPVAAVYFNAQKEPASRRR' A
#
# COMPACT_ATOMS: atom_id res chain seq x y z
N MET A 1 -4.00 31.12 -12.97
CA MET A 1 -3.38 30.07 -12.13
C MET A 1 -4.38 28.93 -11.95
N CYS A 2 -4.18 27.79 -12.62
CA CYS A 2 -5.04 26.62 -12.44
C CYS A 2 -4.63 25.89 -11.15
N ASN A 3 -5.45 25.99 -10.11
CA ASN A 3 -5.27 25.23 -8.88
C ASN A 3 -5.60 23.75 -9.13
N PHE A 4 -4.57 22.91 -9.24
CA PHE A 4 -4.72 21.46 -9.26
C PHE A 4 -5.09 20.99 -7.84
N LYS A 5 -6.38 20.80 -7.56
CA LYS A 5 -6.82 20.12 -6.33
C LYS A 5 -6.42 18.65 -6.39
N LYS A 6 -5.64 18.20 -5.41
CA LYS A 6 -5.37 16.77 -5.19
C LYS A 6 -6.70 16.10 -4.81
N SER A 7 -7.26 15.27 -5.70
CA SER A 7 -8.58 14.63 -5.52
C SER A 7 -8.53 13.36 -4.66
N ARG A 8 -7.34 12.94 -4.19
CA ARG A 8 -7.15 11.69 -3.45
C ARG A 8 -6.98 11.94 -1.96
N LYS A 9 -7.67 11.13 -1.14
CA LYS A 9 -7.48 11.05 0.31
C LYS A 9 -6.45 9.97 0.67
N GLU A 10 -5.39 10.36 1.35
CA GLU A 10 -4.42 9.46 1.95
C GLU A 10 -4.88 9.08 3.36
N ILE A 11 -4.96 7.78 3.65
CA ILE A 11 -5.41 7.28 4.95
C ILE A 11 -4.21 7.01 5.85
N LEU A 12 -3.15 6.41 5.30
CA LEU A 12 -1.89 6.17 6.00
C LEU A 12 -0.74 6.71 5.15
N PRO A 13 0.24 7.42 5.75
CA PRO A 13 1.42 7.85 5.03
C PRO A 13 2.20 6.66 4.48
N TYR A 14 2.80 6.82 3.30
CA TYR A 14 3.73 5.84 2.75
C TYR A 14 4.96 5.64 3.65
N VAL A 15 5.40 4.39 3.79
CA VAL A 15 6.62 4.02 4.51
C VAL A 15 7.48 3.17 3.59
N SER A 16 8.72 3.59 3.36
CA SER A 16 9.64 2.90 2.47
C SER A 16 9.94 1.46 2.94
N PRO A 17 10.14 0.50 2.01
CA PRO A 17 10.59 -0.85 2.31
C PRO A 17 11.81 -0.89 3.24
N ARG A 18 11.68 -1.55 4.39
CA ARG A 18 12.77 -1.82 5.35
C ARG A 18 12.69 -3.26 5.85
N PRO A 19 12.92 -4.26 4.96
CA PRO A 19 12.82 -5.66 5.34
C PRO A 19 13.91 -6.03 6.36
N PRO A 20 13.56 -6.69 7.48
CA PRO A 20 14.52 -7.00 8.55
C PRO A 20 15.45 -8.17 8.19
N VAL A 21 14.90 -9.26 7.66
CA VAL A 21 15.62 -10.49 7.31
C VAL A 21 15.01 -11.12 6.06
N GLY A 22 15.85 -11.57 5.13
CA GLY A 22 15.44 -12.27 3.91
C GLY A 22 14.89 -11.35 2.81
N ILE A 23 14.27 -11.98 1.81
CA ILE A 23 13.67 -11.32 0.65
C ILE A 23 12.16 -11.16 0.89
N HIS A 24 11.68 -9.92 0.89
CA HIS A 24 10.27 -9.57 1.13
C HIS A 24 9.61 -9.10 -0.16
N ARG A 25 8.36 -9.54 -0.38
CA ARG A 25 7.52 -9.07 -1.48
C ARG A 25 6.75 -7.83 -1.06
N TYR A 26 6.90 -6.75 -1.81
CA TYR A 26 6.09 -5.54 -1.67
C TYR A 26 5.10 -5.49 -2.82
N ILE A 27 3.82 -5.51 -2.49
CA ILE A 27 2.73 -5.63 -3.47
C ILE A 27 1.95 -4.32 -3.48
N LEU A 28 1.87 -3.68 -4.64
CA LEU A 28 0.99 -2.55 -4.89
C LEU A 28 -0.24 -3.06 -5.64
N VAL A 29 -1.41 -2.84 -5.07
CA VAL A 29 -2.69 -3.30 -5.63
C VAL A 29 -3.60 -2.09 -5.84
N LEU A 30 -4.19 -2.00 -7.03
CA LEU A 30 -5.17 -0.99 -7.38
C LEU A 30 -6.56 -1.64 -7.48
N PHE A 31 -7.53 -1.02 -6.83
CA PHE A 31 -8.93 -1.40 -6.91
C PHE A 31 -9.76 -0.25 -7.49
N ARG A 32 -10.82 -0.57 -8.22
CA ARG A 32 -11.79 0.41 -8.68
C ARG A 32 -12.80 0.66 -7.56
N GLN A 33 -12.91 1.91 -7.11
CA GLN A 33 -13.98 2.33 -6.21
C GLN A 33 -15.27 2.46 -7.02
N LYS A 34 -16.32 1.72 -6.63
CA LYS A 34 -17.64 1.81 -7.30
C LYS A 34 -18.32 3.15 -7.02
N MET A 35 -18.13 3.66 -5.80
CA MET A 35 -18.64 4.94 -5.30
C MET A 35 -17.55 5.64 -4.46
N PRO A 36 -17.62 6.97 -4.24
CA PRO A 36 -16.69 7.64 -3.34
C PRO A 36 -16.69 6.99 -1.96
N LEU A 37 -15.51 6.56 -1.49
CA LEU A 37 -15.36 6.07 -0.12
C LEU A 37 -15.43 7.26 0.84
N GLY A 38 -16.23 7.13 1.90
CA GLY A 38 -16.35 8.14 2.95
C GLY A 38 -15.10 8.27 3.82
N LEU A 39 -15.29 8.50 5.12
CA LEU A 39 -14.19 8.45 6.07
C LEU A 39 -13.74 6.99 6.24
N VAL A 40 -12.51 6.67 5.84
CA VAL A 40 -11.90 5.36 6.12
C VAL A 40 -11.01 5.52 7.34
N GLU A 41 -11.28 4.74 8.38
CA GLU A 41 -10.48 4.76 9.60
C GLU A 41 -9.10 4.16 9.37
N GLN A 42 -8.11 4.75 10.04
CA GLN A 42 -6.76 4.21 10.04
C GLN A 42 -6.72 2.95 10.90
N PRO A 43 -6.14 1.84 10.42
CA PRO A 43 -5.95 0.67 11.26
C PRO A 43 -4.99 1.02 12.41
N GLN A 44 -5.28 0.50 13.60
CA GLN A 44 -4.45 0.72 14.81
C GLN A 44 -3.02 0.19 14.63
N SER A 45 -2.81 -0.79 13.76
CA SER A 45 -1.51 -1.34 13.43
C SER A 45 -1.37 -1.59 11.93
N ARG A 46 -0.16 -1.43 11.42
CA ARG A 46 0.22 -1.81 10.05
C ARG A 46 0.46 -3.33 9.93
N ALA A 47 0.75 -4.00 11.04
CA ALA A 47 0.95 -5.44 11.06
C ALA A 47 -0.38 -6.17 10.83
N ASN A 48 -0.31 -7.38 10.28
CA ASN A 48 -1.47 -8.25 10.04
C ASN A 48 -2.57 -7.66 9.14
N PHE A 49 -2.26 -6.64 8.34
CA PHE A 49 -3.19 -6.11 7.35
C PHE A 49 -3.50 -7.16 6.26
N LYS A 50 -4.79 -7.43 6.03
CA LYS A 50 -5.25 -8.41 5.03
C LYS A 50 -5.95 -7.70 3.88
N THR A 51 -5.27 -7.54 2.74
CA THR A 51 -5.78 -6.83 1.56
C THR A 51 -7.11 -7.37 1.05
N ARG A 52 -7.29 -8.71 1.04
CA ARG A 52 -8.54 -9.35 0.59
C ARG A 52 -9.72 -9.02 1.51
N MET A 53 -9.50 -9.04 2.83
CA MET A 53 -10.53 -8.66 3.80
C MET A 53 -10.88 -7.19 3.64
N PHE A 54 -9.89 -6.30 3.49
CA PHE A 54 -10.14 -4.88 3.26
C PHE A 54 -10.97 -4.63 1.98
N ALA A 55 -10.62 -5.31 0.88
CA ALA A 55 -11.37 -5.20 -0.37
C ALA A 55 -12.83 -5.68 -0.25
N ALA A 56 -13.08 -6.73 0.52
CA ALA A 56 -14.43 -7.22 0.79
C ALA A 56 -15.24 -6.23 1.65
N HIS A 57 -14.67 -5.71 2.75
CA HIS A 57 -15.35 -4.75 3.63
C HIS A 57 -15.69 -3.44 2.93
N MET A 58 -14.85 -3.00 1.99
CA MET A 58 -15.03 -1.74 1.27
C MET A 58 -15.73 -1.91 -0.10
N ASP A 59 -16.27 -3.10 -0.39
CA ASP A 59 -16.91 -3.48 -1.66
C ASP A 59 -16.11 -3.09 -2.92
N LEU A 60 -14.80 -3.33 -2.87
CA LEU A 60 -13.86 -2.96 -3.94
C LEU A 60 -13.79 -3.99 -5.07
N GLY A 61 -14.34 -5.19 -4.86
CA GLY A 61 -14.29 -6.29 -5.81
C GLY A 61 -12.86 -6.81 -6.07
N LEU A 62 -12.60 -7.23 -7.31
CA LEU A 62 -11.30 -7.73 -7.74
C LEU A 62 -10.32 -6.57 -8.05
N PRO A 63 -9.00 -6.79 -7.86
CA PRO A 63 -8.01 -5.80 -8.24
C PRO A 63 -8.01 -5.58 -9.76
N VAL A 64 -7.93 -4.33 -10.18
CA VAL A 64 -7.85 -3.95 -11.61
C VAL A 64 -6.41 -3.93 -12.12
N ALA A 65 -5.45 -3.74 -11.22
CA ALA A 65 -4.03 -3.84 -11.51
C ALA A 65 -3.27 -4.26 -10.25
N ALA A 66 -2.15 -4.96 -10.44
CA ALA A 66 -1.22 -5.28 -9.39
C ALA A 66 0.20 -5.30 -9.93
N VAL A 67 1.13 -4.77 -9.16
CA VAL A 67 2.58 -4.91 -9.40
C VAL A 67 3.24 -5.31 -8.09
N TYR A 68 4.37 -6.02 -8.19
CA TYR A 68 5.15 -6.35 -7.01
C TYR A 68 6.64 -6.25 -7.31
N PHE A 69 7.42 -6.08 -6.25
CA PHE A 69 8.86 -6.18 -6.30
C PHE A 69 9.38 -6.90 -5.05
N ASN A 70 10.56 -7.46 -5.18
CA ASN A 70 11.30 -8.05 -4.07
C ASN A 70 12.25 -7.00 -3.50
N ALA A 71 12.35 -6.92 -2.18
CA ALA A 71 13.38 -6.14 -1.50
C ALA A 71 14.00 -6.94 -0.36
N GLN A 72 15.26 -6.68 -0.09
CA GLN A 72 16.01 -7.24 1.02
C GLN A 72 16.77 -6.13 1.73
N LYS A 73 17.27 -6.43 2.93
CA LYS A 73 18.14 -5.50 3.66
C LYS A 73 19.36 -5.20 2.80
N GLU A 74 19.71 -3.93 2.67
CA GLU A 74 20.92 -3.52 1.95
C GLU A 74 22.13 -4.25 2.56
N PRO A 75 22.94 -4.96 1.76
CA PRO A 75 24.16 -5.58 2.27
C PRO A 75 25.06 -4.49 2.83
N ALA A 76 25.62 -4.69 4.03
CA ALA A 76 26.66 -3.80 4.53
C ALA A 76 27.78 -3.77 3.48
N SER A 77 28.13 -2.58 2.98
CA SER A 77 29.21 -2.43 2.01
C SER A 77 30.50 -2.97 2.63
N ARG A 78 30.98 -4.10 2.10
CA ARG A 78 32.33 -4.55 2.39
C ARG A 78 33.24 -3.60 1.64
N ARG A 79 33.88 -2.64 2.35
CA ARG A 79 35.01 -1.89 1.79
C ARG A 79 36.00 -2.93 1.27
N ARG A 80 36.28 -2.87 -0.03
CA ARG A 80 37.23 -3.76 -0.72
C ARG A 80 38.58 -3.08 -0.76
#